data_AF-A0A5J4UN14-F1
#
_entry.id   AF-A0A5J4UN14-F1
#
_cell.length_a   1.000
_cell.length_b   1.000
_cell.length_c   1.000
_cell.angle_alpha   90.00
_cell.angle_beta   90.00
_cell.angle_gamma   90.00
#
_symmetry.space_group_name_H-M   'P 1'
#
loop_
_entity.id
_entity.type
_entity.pdbx_description
1 polymer ?
#
loop_
_entity_poly.entity_id
_entity_poly.type
_entity_poly.pdbx_seq_one_letter_code
_entity_poly.pdbx_strand_id
1 'polypeptide(L)'
;MYGGTLGLDENQIHPYYKDLSQVGGIEKIYSLFKSNISRKSKDCSAKCLGIAFKAQKIDDENMRKEIIKYLKSIIENDAGEIDDEVELALRCLAQNSDNHVEQ
;
A
#
# COMPACT_ATOMS: atom_id res chain seq x y z
N MET A 1 -1.38 -19.14 2.37
CA MET A 1 -0.43 -19.44 1.27
C MET A 1 -0.37 -18.23 0.35
N TYR A 2 0.56 -17.30 0.61
CA TYR A 2 0.81 -16.13 -0.24
C TYR A 2 1.85 -16.48 -1.31
N GLY A 3 1.52 -17.47 -2.16
CA GLY A 3 2.48 -18.15 -3.05
C GLY A 3 2.84 -17.41 -4.35
N GLY A 4 2.29 -16.22 -4.60
CA GLY A 4 2.52 -15.47 -5.85
C GLY A 4 3.44 -14.26 -5.73
N THR A 5 3.64 -13.71 -4.52
CA THR A 5 4.32 -12.42 -4.31
C THR A 5 5.69 -12.51 -3.62
N LEU A 6 6.05 -13.70 -3.10
CA LEU A 6 7.30 -13.92 -2.35
C LEU A 6 8.46 -14.47 -3.21
N GLY A 7 8.22 -14.74 -4.49
CA GLY A 7 9.26 -15.17 -5.43
C GLY A 7 9.46 -14.11 -6.51
N LEU A 8 10.71 -13.68 -6.67
CA LEU A 8 11.24 -12.83 -7.75
C LEU A 8 11.29 -11.33 -7.42
N ASP A 9 12.50 -10.98 -6.99
CA ASP A 9 13.10 -9.65 -7.02
C ASP A 9 12.42 -8.57 -6.18
N GLU A 10 13.15 -8.16 -5.17
CA GLU A 10 12.92 -7.02 -4.28
C GLU A 10 12.77 -5.70 -5.07
N ASN A 11 13.22 -5.70 -6.34
CA ASN A 11 13.20 -4.56 -7.25
C ASN A 11 12.23 -4.74 -8.44
N GLN A 12 11.44 -5.82 -8.49
CA GLN A 12 10.43 -6.00 -9.55
C GLN A 12 9.11 -5.35 -9.15
N ILE A 13 8.64 -4.50 -10.06
CA ILE A 13 7.30 -3.92 -10.09
C ILE A 13 6.26 -5.05 -9.95
N HIS A 14 5.20 -4.82 -9.18
CA HIS A 14 4.14 -5.81 -9.01
C HIS A 14 3.58 -6.22 -10.40
N PRO A 15 3.51 -7.53 -10.71
CA PRO A 15 3.18 -8.03 -12.06
C PRO A 15 1.83 -7.52 -12.57
N TYR A 16 0.89 -7.28 -11.65
CA TYR A 16 -0.46 -6.76 -11.97
C TYR A 16 -0.59 -5.25 -11.86
N TYR A 17 0.48 -4.50 -11.55
CA TYR A 17 0.37 -3.05 -11.40
C TYR A 17 -0.06 -2.38 -12.70
N LYS A 18 0.52 -2.81 -13.84
CA LYS A 18 0.21 -2.23 -15.14
C LYS A 18 -1.25 -2.44 -15.52
N ASP A 19 -1.76 -3.66 -15.35
CA ASP A 19 -3.18 -3.97 -15.56
C ASP A 19 -4.08 -3.18 -14.61
N LEU A 20 -3.72 -3.10 -13.33
CA LEU A 20 -4.49 -2.36 -12.32
C LEU A 20 -4.53 -0.86 -12.61
N SER A 21 -3.42 -0.29 -13.08
CA SER A 21 -3.33 1.10 -13.49
C SER A 21 -4.12 1.35 -14.77
N GLN A 22 -4.02 0.48 -15.78
CA GLN A 22 -4.74 0.60 -17.05
C GLN A 22 -6.27 0.59 -16.90
N VAL A 23 -6.81 -0.12 -15.90
CA VAL A 23 -8.26 -0.16 -15.64
C VAL A 23 -8.75 0.95 -14.69
N GLY A 24 -7.87 1.88 -14.29
CA GLY A 24 -8.17 2.90 -13.28
C GLY A 24 -8.44 2.31 -11.89
N GLY A 25 -7.91 1.11 -11.62
CA GLY A 25 -8.13 0.39 -10.37
C GLY A 25 -7.53 1.11 -9.18
N ILE A 26 -6.37 1.75 -9.35
CA ILE A 26 -5.69 2.53 -8.30
C ILE A 26 -6.60 3.67 -7.81
N GLU A 27 -7.18 4.44 -8.73
CA GLU A 27 -8.08 5.56 -8.39
C GLU A 27 -9.36 5.09 -7.71
N LYS A 28 -9.89 3.93 -8.12
CA LYS A 28 -11.06 3.31 -7.48
C LYS A 28 -10.76 2.87 -6.05
N ILE A 29 -9.61 2.21 -5.83
CA ILE A 29 -9.21 1.78 -4.48
C ILE A 29 -8.92 2.99 -3.59
N TYR A 30 -8.30 4.04 -4.14
CA TYR A 30 -8.07 5.28 -3.40
C TYR A 30 -9.39 6.00 -3.06
N SER A 31 -10.35 6.00 -3.99
CA SER A 31 -11.68 6.53 -3.72
C SER A 31 -12.39 5.74 -2.61
N LEU A 32 -12.26 4.41 -2.61
CA LEU A 32 -12.79 3.55 -1.53
C LEU A 32 -12.13 3.85 -0.19
N PHE A 33 -10.81 4.08 -0.17
CA PHE A 33 -10.07 4.50 1.01
C PHE A 33 -10.61 5.83 1.57
N LYS A 34 -10.88 6.82 0.71
CA LYS A 34 -11.47 8.11 1.11
C LYS A 34 -12.92 7.98 1.59
N SER A 35 -13.71 7.11 0.98
CA SER A 35 -15.12 6.93 1.38
C SER A 35 -15.28 6.39 2.80
N ASN A 36 -14.25 5.77 3.39
CA ASN A 36 -14.21 5.33 4.80
C ASN A 36 -15.48 4.57 5.24
N ILE A 37 -16.02 3.72 4.36
CA ILE A 37 -17.31 3.02 4.55
C ILE A 37 -17.26 2.10 5.78
N SER A 38 -16.11 1.47 6.00
CA SER A 38 -15.85 0.59 7.14
C SER A 38 -14.36 0.53 7.44
N ARG A 39 -13.99 0.31 8.71
CA ARG A 39 -12.58 0.14 9.13
C ARG A 39 -11.89 -0.94 8.32
N LYS A 40 -12.54 -2.09 8.09
CA LYS A 40 -11.99 -3.19 7.29
C LYS A 40 -11.77 -2.79 5.83
N SER A 41 -12.75 -2.12 5.21
CA SER A 41 -12.62 -1.69 3.82
C SER A 41 -11.51 -0.66 3.64
N LYS A 42 -11.36 0.26 4.60
CA LYS A 42 -10.29 1.27 4.58
C LYS A 42 -8.91 0.66 4.80
N ASP A 43 -8.81 -0.28 5.74
CA ASP A 43 -7.60 -1.06 6.03
C ASP A 43 -7.14 -1.87 4.81
N CYS A 44 -8.04 -2.69 4.24
CA CYS A 44 -7.76 -3.43 3.02
C CYS A 44 -7.39 -2.51 1.85
N SER A 45 -8.05 -1.36 1.69
CA SER A 45 -7.72 -0.41 0.62
C SER A 45 -6.30 0.15 0.77
N ALA A 46 -5.93 0.53 2.00
CA ALA A 46 -4.59 1.04 2.29
C ALA A 46 -3.49 -0.01 2.07
N LYS A 47 -3.70 -1.24 2.57
CA LYS A 47 -2.81 -2.39 2.35
C LYS A 47 -2.64 -2.69 0.85
N CYS A 48 -3.74 -2.80 0.12
CA CYS A 48 -3.74 -3.05 -1.32
C CYS A 48 -2.97 -1.97 -2.09
N LEU A 49 -3.17 -0.69 -1.76
CA LEU A 49 -2.42 0.39 -2.39
C LEU A 49 -0.94 0.29 -2.07
N GLY A 50 -0.55 0.10 -0.81
CA GLY A 50 0.87 -0.01 -0.43
C GLY A 50 1.60 -1.18 -1.13
N ILE A 51 0.95 -2.32 -1.28
CA ILE A 51 1.50 -3.48 -2.02
C ILE A 51 1.50 -3.23 -3.53
N ALA A 52 0.44 -2.63 -4.08
CA ALA A 52 0.37 -2.33 -5.51
C ALA A 52 1.52 -1.40 -5.94
N PHE A 53 1.86 -0.41 -5.12
CA PHE A 53 2.97 0.51 -5.36
C PHE A 53 4.34 -0.05 -4.97
N LYS A 54 4.50 -1.37 -4.86
CA LYS A 54 5.82 -2.01 -4.68
C LYS A 54 6.81 -1.54 -5.75
N ALA A 55 7.96 -1.05 -5.29
CA ALA A 55 9.05 -0.52 -6.12
C ALA A 55 8.63 0.64 -7.06
N GLN A 56 7.49 1.30 -6.78
CA GLN A 56 6.97 2.40 -7.59
C GLN A 56 6.61 3.63 -6.77
N LYS A 57 6.87 4.79 -7.36
CA LYS A 57 6.49 6.08 -6.79
C LYS A 57 4.98 6.28 -6.90
N ILE A 58 4.38 6.73 -5.80
CA ILE A 58 3.06 7.35 -5.84
C ILE A 58 3.27 8.81 -6.27
N ASP A 59 2.84 9.14 -7.48
CA ASP A 59 3.03 10.49 -8.05
C ASP A 59 2.23 11.55 -7.28
N ASP A 60 1.03 11.19 -6.81
CA ASP A 60 0.19 12.06 -5.99
C ASP A 60 0.71 12.12 -4.55
N GLU A 61 1.31 13.26 -4.19
CA GLU A 61 1.92 13.45 -2.87
C GLU A 61 0.92 13.34 -1.71
N ASN A 62 -0.33 13.75 -1.93
CA ASN A 62 -1.37 13.67 -0.91
C ASN A 62 -1.74 12.21 -0.66
N MET A 63 -2.00 11.45 -1.72
CA MET A 63 -2.26 10.01 -1.66
C MET A 63 -1.14 9.29 -0.92
N ARG A 64 0.12 9.58 -1.28
CA ARG A 64 1.30 9.00 -0.64
C ARG A 64 1.32 9.25 0.87
N LYS A 65 1.16 10.52 1.28
CA LYS A 65 1.19 10.91 2.70
C LYS A 65 0.02 10.30 3.48
N GLU A 66 -1.19 10.29 2.92
CA GLU A 66 -2.37 9.74 3.59
C GLU A 66 -2.27 8.23 3.81
N ILE A 67 -1.83 7.48 2.79
CA ILE A 67 -1.68 6.01 2.89
C ILE A 67 -0.60 5.66 3.92
N ILE A 68 0.59 6.27 3.83
CA ILE A 68 1.69 5.98 4.77
C ILE A 68 1.28 6.33 6.20
N LYS A 69 0.66 7.50 6.42
CA LYS A 69 0.17 7.92 7.73
C LYS A 69 -0.86 6.94 8.29
N TYR A 70 -1.78 6.47 7.45
CA TYR A 70 -2.81 5.53 7.89
C TYR A 70 -2.23 4.15 8.22
N LEU A 71 -1.34 3.61 7.39
CA LEU A 71 -0.63 2.34 7.65
C LEU A 71 0.15 2.41 8.97
N LYS A 72 0.86 3.51 9.25
CA LYS A 72 1.52 3.73 10.55
C LYS A 72 0.53 3.75 11.71
N SER A 73 -0.58 4.48 11.56
CA SER A 73 -1.62 4.57 12.58
C SER A 73 -2.28 3.22 12.87
N ILE A 74 -2.34 2.29 11.91
CA ILE A 74 -2.84 0.92 12.15
C ILE A 74 -1.89 0.20 13.12
N ILE A 75 -0.58 0.26 12.88
CA ILE A 75 0.44 -0.36 13.74
C ILE A 75 0.43 0.26 15.15
N GLU A 76 0.28 1.58 15.26
CA GLU A 76 0.24 2.27 16.56
C GLU A 76 -1.03 1.94 17.37
N ASN A 77 -2.13 1.66 16.70
CA ASN A 77 -3.44 1.43 17.34
C ASN A 77 -3.67 -0.06 17.69
N ASP A 78 -2.97 -0.98 17.02
CA ASP A 78 -3.04 -2.41 17.30
C ASP A 78 -1.92 -2.80 18.27
N ALA A 79 -2.22 -2.66 19.57
CA ALA A 79 -1.28 -2.76 20.69
C ALA A 79 -0.72 -4.18 20.97
N GLY A 80 -0.56 -5.04 19.96
CA GLY A 80 0.01 -6.38 20.18
C GLY A 80 0.12 -7.30 18.96
N GLU A 81 -0.68 -7.11 17.91
CA GLU A 81 -0.58 -7.89 16.67
C GLU A 81 -0.12 -6.98 15.53
N ILE A 82 1.16 -7.14 15.14
CA ILE A 82 1.67 -6.53 13.92
C ILE A 82 0.98 -7.26 12.77
N ASP A 83 0.09 -6.55 12.08
CA ASP A 83 -0.53 -7.07 10.87
C ASP A 83 0.54 -7.16 9.77
N ASP A 84 1.01 -8.38 9.50
CA ASP A 84 2.08 -8.67 8.53
C ASP A 84 1.84 -8.01 7.16
N GLU A 85 0.56 -7.82 6.77
CA GLU A 85 0.20 -7.17 5.51
C GLU A 85 0.48 -5.66 5.54
N VAL A 86 0.30 -5.00 6.68
CA VAL A 86 0.63 -3.58 6.87
C VAL A 86 2.14 -3.37 6.84
N GLU A 87 2.89 -4.25 7.51
CA GLU A 87 4.36 -4.21 7.45
C GLU A 87 4.86 -4.42 6.02
N LEU A 88 4.31 -5.42 5.32
CA LEU A 88 4.66 -5.70 3.93
C LEU A 88 4.34 -4.50 3.02
N ALA A 89 3.20 -3.85 3.21
CA ALA A 89 2.80 -2.66 2.46
C ALA A 89 3.79 -1.50 2.65
N LEU A 90 4.20 -1.23 3.90
CA LEU A 90 5.22 -0.21 4.20
C LEU A 90 6.58 -0.56 3.60
N ARG A 91 7.00 -1.83 3.68
CA ARG A 91 8.25 -2.31 3.07
C ARG A 91 8.22 -2.19 1.55
N CYS A 92 7.10 -2.52 0.90
CA CYS A 92 6.92 -2.37 -0.54
C CYS A 92 6.98 -0.90 -0.98
N LEU A 93 6.40 0.01 -0.20
CA LEU A 93 6.51 1.45 -0.44
C LEU A 93 7.96 1.90 -0.28
N ALA A 94 8.63 1.50 0.80
CA ALA A 94 10.01 1.88 1.12
C ALA A 94 11.07 1.32 0.14
N GLN A 95 10.74 0.33 -0.69
CA GLN A 95 11.61 -0.15 -1.76
C GLN A 95 11.89 0.93 -2.82
N ASN A 96 11.05 1.96 -2.91
CA ASN A 96 11.32 3.13 -3.74
C ASN A 96 11.72 4.31 -2.85
N SER A 97 12.93 4.84 -3.06
CA SER A 97 13.49 5.94 -2.27
C SER A 97 12.63 7.21 -2.32
N ASP A 98 11.90 7.46 -3.41
CA ASP A 98 10.95 8.58 -3.51
C ASP A 98 9.76 8.44 -2.56
N ASN A 99 9.47 7.23 -2.07
CA ASN A 99 8.41 6.99 -1.09
C ASN A 99 8.91 7.03 0.36
N HIS A 100 10.22 7.28 0.56
CA HIS A 100 10.75 7.60 1.87
C HIS A 100 10.21 8.98 2.26
N VAL A 101 8.99 9.01 2.81
CA VAL A 101 8.46 10.18 3.49
C VAL A 101 9.24 10.28 4.78
N GLU A 102 10.42 10.90 4.67
CA GLU A 102 11.21 11.41 5.77
C GLU A 102 10.25 12.30 6.59
N GLN A 103 9.96 11.84 7.80
CA GLN A 103 9.30 12.63 8.83
C GLN A 103 10.34 13.50 9.51
#